data_AF-A0A916XAJ5-F1
#
_entry.id   AF-A0A916XAJ5-F1
#
_cell.length_a   1.000
_cell.length_b   1.000
_cell.length_c   1.000
_cell.angle_alpha   90.00
_cell.angle_beta   90.00
_cell.angle_gamma   90.00
#
_symmetry.space_group_name_H-M   'P 1'
#
loop_
_entity.id
_entity.type
_entity.pdbx_description
1 polymer ?
#
loop_
_entity_poly.entity_id
_entity_poly.type
_entity_poly.pdbx_seq_one_letter_code
_entity_poly.pdbx_strand_id
1 'polypeptide(L)'
;MFEFGQKVVCVDDRPAADGFPLPIVRGSIYTVAHFETSLCLDGHQSVELVETTPPIRPFFTRAFRATRFRPLREDRTDISALRALLEPLDA
;
A
#
# COMPACT_ATOMS: atom_id res chain seq x y z
N MET A 1 8.25 7.01 -0.62
CA MET A 1 9.33 6.12 -1.07
C MET A 1 9.00 4.73 -0.54
N PHE A 2 9.03 3.71 -1.41
CA PHE A 2 8.78 2.32 -1.05
C PHE A 2 10.10 1.56 -0.94
N GLU A 3 10.13 0.53 -0.09
CA GLU A 3 11.31 -0.31 0.15
C GLU A 3 10.98 -1.79 -0.05
N PHE A 4 11.96 -2.60 -0.47
CA PHE A 4 11.79 -4.05 -0.55
C PHE A 4 11.45 -4.63 0.83
N GLY A 5 10.46 -5.53 0.88
CA GLY A 5 9.96 -6.12 2.12
C GLY A 5 9.01 -5.23 2.91
N GLN A 6 8.74 -4.00 2.48
CA GLN A 6 7.84 -3.08 3.17
C GLN A 6 6.38 -3.56 3.08
N LYS A 7 5.68 -3.60 4.22
CA LYS A 7 4.23 -3.81 4.25
C LYS A 7 3.50 -2.54 3.80
N VAL A 8 2.47 -2.71 2.98
CA VAL A 8 1.65 -1.62 2.46
C VAL A 8 0.19 -2.00 2.50
N VAL A 9 -0.70 -1.02 2.70
CA VAL A 9 -2.14 -1.22 2.58
C VAL A 9 -2.64 -0.65 1.26
N CYS A 10 -3.49 -1.39 0.55
CA CYS A 10 -4.18 -0.87 -0.63
C CYS A 10 -5.28 0.12 -0.22
N VAL A 11 -5.26 1.31 -0.81
CA VAL A 11 -6.26 2.36 -0.58
C VAL A 11 -7.17 2.59 -1.79
N ASP A 12 -6.81 2.06 -2.96
CA ASP A 12 -7.57 2.20 -4.21
C ASP A 12 -7.41 0.97 -5.11
N ASP A 13 -8.46 0.14 -5.19
CA ASP A 13 -8.57 -1.05 -6.02
C ASP A 13 -9.38 -0.84 -7.31
N ARG A 14 -9.78 0.40 -7.62
CA ARG A 14 -10.59 0.69 -8.81
C ARG A 14 -9.84 0.36 -10.10
N PRO A 15 -10.43 -0.39 -11.04
CA PRO A 15 -9.77 -0.71 -12.29
C PRO A 15 -9.48 0.57 -13.10
N ALA A 16 -8.39 0.57 -13.87
CA ALA A 16 -8.04 1.72 -14.71
C ALA A 16 -8.91 1.82 -15.98
N ALA A 17 -9.53 0.71 -16.38
CA ALA A 17 -10.45 0.60 -17.49
C ALA A 17 -11.51 -0.47 -17.18
N ASP A 18 -12.74 -0.25 -17.66
CA ASP A 18 -13.84 -1.20 -17.46
C ASP A 18 -13.50 -2.58 -18.02
N GLY A 19 -13.87 -3.63 -17.28
CA GLY A 19 -13.61 -5.04 -17.66
C GLY A 19 -12.22 -5.56 -17.30
N PHE A 20 -11.34 -4.76 -16.71
CA PHE A 20 -10.01 -5.18 -16.25
C PHE A 20 -9.91 -5.17 -14.71
N PRO A 21 -10.48 -6.18 -14.01
CA PRO A 21 -10.38 -6.24 -12.56
C PRO A 21 -8.92 -6.30 -12.13
N LEU A 22 -8.57 -5.51 -11.10
CA LEU A 22 -7.25 -5.56 -10.49
C LEU A 22 -7.23 -6.67 -9.42
N PRO A 23 -6.16 -7.46 -9.31
CA PRO A 23 -6.03 -8.49 -8.27
C PRO A 23 -5.60 -7.90 -6.91
N ILE A 24 -5.97 -6.65 -6.63
CA ILE A 24 -5.75 -5.98 -5.34
C ILE A 24 -7.09 -5.62 -4.73
N VAL A 25 -7.16 -5.59 -3.41
CA VAL A 25 -8.38 -5.38 -2.64
C VAL A 25 -8.12 -4.23 -1.67
N ARG A 26 -9.00 -3.24 -1.68
CA ARG A 26 -8.90 -2.09 -0.76
C ARG A 26 -8.94 -2.56 0.70
N GLY A 27 -8.02 -2.05 1.51
CA GLY A 27 -7.86 -2.40 2.93
C GLY A 27 -6.97 -3.63 3.17
N SER A 28 -6.67 -4.42 2.14
CA SER A 28 -5.74 -5.54 2.27
C SER A 28 -4.29 -5.07 2.36
N ILE A 29 -3.50 -5.84 3.11
CA ILE A 29 -2.07 -5.61 3.32
C ILE A 29 -1.28 -6.49 2.36
N TYR A 30 -0.23 -5.91 1.79
CA TYR A 30 0.66 -6.51 0.81
C TYR A 30 2.11 -6.24 1.17
N THR A 31 3.03 -7.04 0.63
CA THR A 31 4.47 -6.85 0.80
C THR A 31 5.08 -6.37 -0.52
N VAL A 32 5.85 -5.28 -0.47
CA VAL A 32 6.61 -4.79 -1.63
C VAL A 32 7.74 -5.76 -1.93
N ALA A 33 7.78 -6.28 -3.15
CA ALA A 33 8.74 -7.29 -3.55
C ALA A 33 9.68 -6.82 -4.65
N HIS A 34 9.25 -5.84 -5.42
CA HIS A 34 10.12 -5.11 -6.28
C HIS A 34 9.52 -3.73 -6.47
N PHE A 35 10.36 -2.72 -6.63
CA PHE A 35 9.90 -1.40 -7.04
C PHE A 35 10.81 -0.98 -8.17
N GLU A 36 10.25 -0.84 -9.35
CA GLU A 36 10.95 -0.20 -10.44
C GLU A 36 10.43 1.22 -10.53
N THR A 37 11.35 2.16 -10.61
CA THR A 37 11.03 3.50 -11.12
C THR A 37 10.92 3.41 -12.63
N SER A 38 10.12 2.47 -13.13
CA SER A 38 9.66 2.53 -14.50
C SER A 38 8.78 3.76 -14.53
N LEU A 39 9.27 4.79 -15.21
CA LEU A 39 8.42 5.84 -15.73
C LEU A 39 7.38 5.11 -16.57
N CYS A 40 6.22 4.80 -15.98
CA CYS A 40 5.05 4.55 -16.79
C CYS A 40 4.96 5.70 -17.81
N LEU A 41 4.39 5.48 -18.99
CA LEU A 41 4.30 6.51 -20.07
C LEU A 41 3.64 7.84 -19.60
N ASP A 42 3.10 7.88 -18.39
CA ASP A 42 2.50 9.00 -17.66
C ASP A 42 3.40 9.62 -16.54
N GLY A 43 4.65 9.17 -16.38
CA GLY A 43 5.62 9.68 -15.39
C GLY A 43 5.38 9.22 -13.95
N HIS A 44 4.51 8.24 -13.70
CA HIS A 44 4.19 7.76 -12.36
C HIS A 44 5.06 6.57 -11.92
N GLN A 45 5.40 6.52 -10.63
CA GLN A 45 6.12 5.41 -10.01
C GLN A 45 5.23 4.16 -9.91
N SER A 46 5.81 3.01 -10.23
CA SER A 46 5.17 1.69 -10.14
C SER A 46 5.77 0.84 -9.01
N VAL A 47 4.98 -0.06 -8.44
CA VAL A 47 5.41 -1.02 -7.40
C VAL A 47 4.91 -2.42 -7.75
N GLU A 48 5.76 -3.42 -7.60
CA GLU A 48 5.42 -4.82 -7.73
C GLU A 48 5.29 -5.47 -6.35
N LEU A 49 4.23 -6.24 -6.19
CA LEU A 49 3.85 -6.85 -4.92
C LEU A 49 4.03 -8.37 -5.04
N VAL A 50 4.64 -8.98 -4.03
CA VAL A 50 4.63 -10.44 -3.83
C VAL A 50 3.87 -10.71 -2.55
N GLU A 51 3.09 -11.79 -2.56
CA GLU A 51 2.15 -12.21 -1.52
C GLU A 51 0.84 -11.43 -1.51
N THR A 52 -0.13 -12.01 -2.20
CA THR A 52 -1.54 -11.86 -1.86
C THR A 52 -2.00 -13.21 -1.30
N THR A 53 -2.72 -13.20 -0.19
CA THR A 53 -3.57 -14.34 0.18
C THR A 53 -4.99 -13.94 -0.19
N PRO A 54 -5.60 -14.52 -1.24
CA PRO A 54 -5.13 -15.64 -2.09
C PRO A 54 -4.13 -15.19 -3.18
N PRO A 55 -3.29 -16.10 -3.72
CA PRO A 55 -2.17 -15.79 -4.61
C PRO A 55 -2.59 -15.11 -5.93
N ILE A 56 -1.85 -14.06 -6.34
CA ILE A 56 -1.97 -13.46 -7.68
C ILE A 56 -1.56 -14.53 -8.68
N ARG A 57 -2.41 -14.81 -9.68
CA ARG A 57 -2.10 -15.78 -10.72
C ARG A 57 -0.80 -15.35 -11.46
N PRO A 58 0.10 -16.29 -11.80
CA PRO A 58 1.47 -16.02 -12.27
C PRO A 58 1.57 -15.32 -13.64
N PHE A 59 0.46 -15.01 -14.30
CA PHE A 59 0.45 -14.38 -15.63
C PHE A 59 0.52 -12.85 -15.61
N PHE A 60 0.54 -12.22 -14.44
CA PHE A 60 0.65 -10.77 -14.30
C PHE A 60 1.59 -10.39 -13.15
N THR A 61 2.90 -10.44 -13.40
CA THR A 61 3.87 -9.52 -12.79
C THR A 61 3.54 -8.11 -13.29
N ARG A 62 2.39 -7.56 -12.88
CA ARG A 62 1.95 -6.22 -13.26
C ARG A 62 2.32 -5.29 -12.13
N ALA A 63 3.33 -4.45 -12.37
CA ALA A 63 3.60 -3.32 -11.53
C ALA A 63 2.31 -2.47 -11.39
N PHE A 64 1.92 -2.20 -10.16
CA PHE A 64 0.77 -1.37 -9.81
C PHE A 64 1.21 0.08 -9.61
N ARG A 65 0.30 1.03 -9.81
CA ARG A 65 0.58 2.44 -9.45
C ARG A 65 0.84 2.56 -7.96
N ALA A 66 2.00 3.11 -7.60
CA ALA A 66 2.41 3.29 -6.21
C ALA A 66 1.42 4.13 -5.39
N THR A 67 0.69 5.04 -6.06
CA THR A 67 -0.33 5.90 -5.46
C THR A 67 -1.51 5.15 -4.83
N ARG A 68 -1.76 3.89 -5.25
CA ARG A 68 -2.81 3.01 -4.73
C ARG A 68 -2.47 2.40 -3.37
N PHE A 69 -1.25 2.60 -2.89
CA PHE A 69 -0.77 2.01 -1.65
C PHE A 69 -0.31 3.07 -0.67
N ARG A 70 -0.39 2.73 0.60
CA ARG A 70 0.21 3.48 1.69
C ARG A 70 1.13 2.57 2.48
N PRO A 71 2.37 3.00 2.76
CA PRO A 71 3.24 2.28 3.68
C PRO A 71 2.53 2.01 4.99
N LEU A 72 2.48 0.75 5.39
CA LEU A 72 2.06 0.37 6.72
C LEU A 72 3.25 0.66 7.62
N ARG A 73 3.23 1.83 8.28
CA ARG A 73 4.16 2.09 9.37
C ARG A 73 3.73 1.22 10.54
N GLU A 74 4.61 0.30 10.97
CA GLU A 74 4.55 -0.25 12.32
C GLU A 74 4.91 0.90 13.27
N ASP A 75 4.02 1.85 13.41
CA ASP A 75 4.21 2.97 14.31
C ASP A 75 4.22 2.41 15.73
N ARG A 76 5.43 2.23 16.28
CA ARG A 76 5.69 2.55 17.69
C ARG A 76 5.67 4.07 17.90
N THR A 77 4.78 4.80 17.21
CA THR A 77 4.57 6.20 17.54
C THR A 77 3.85 6.19 18.88
N ASP A 78 4.64 6.38 19.93
CA ASP A 78 4.14 6.51 21.29
C ASP A 78 3.32 7.80 21.38
N ILE A 79 2.01 7.64 21.21
CA ILE A 79 1.04 8.73 21.35
C ILE A 79 0.66 8.98 22.82
N SER A 80 1.34 8.35 23.80
CA SER A 80 1.02 8.54 25.22
C SER A 80 1.13 10.00 25.64
N ALA A 81 2.08 10.75 25.08
CA ALA A 81 2.20 12.20 25.30
C ALA A 81 1.00 12.99 24.75
N LEU A 82 0.38 12.55 23.65
CA LEU A 82 -0.84 13.17 23.10
C LEU A 82 -2.09 12.76 23.88
N ARG A 83 -2.11 11.53 24.42
CA ARG A 83 -3.18 11.06 25.30
C ARG A 83 -3.25 11.86 26.59
N ALA A 84 -2.10 12.21 27.18
CA ALA A 84 -2.04 13.06 28.38
C ALA A 84 -2.65 14.47 28.17
N LEU A 85 -2.69 14.97 26.92
CA LEU A 85 -3.33 16.25 26.57
C LEU A 85 -4.84 16.15 26.38
N LEU A 86 -5.38 14.93 26.28
CA LEU A 86 -6.80 14.65 26.07
C LEU A 86 -7.48 14.14 27.36
N GLU A 87 -6.72 13.92 28.44
CA GLU A 87 -7.32 13.62 29.72
C GLU A 87 -8.02 14.87 30.25
N PRO A 88 -9.29 14.76 30.67
CA PRO A 88 -10.00 15.87 31.26
C PRO A 88 -9.23 16.32 32.51
N LEU A 89 -9.01 17.63 32.63
CA LEU A 89 -8.64 18.24 33.89
C LEU A 89 -9.87 18.09 34.80
N ASP A 90 -9.96 16.97 35.52
CA ASP A 90 -10.94 16.81 36.58
C ASP A 90 -10.72 17.95 37.59
N ALA A 91 -11.74 18.82 37.68
CA ALA A 91 -11.82 19.97 38.57
C ALA A 91 -12.61 19.61 39.84
#